data_AF-A0A0C9UP16-F1
#
_entry.id   AF-A0A0C9UP16-F1
#
_cell.length_a   1.000
_cell.length_b   1.000
_cell.length_c   1.000
_cell.angle_alpha   90.00
_cell.angle_beta   90.00
_cell.angle_gamma   90.00
#
_symmetry.space_group_name_H-M   'P 1'
#
loop_
_entity.id
_entity.type
_entity.pdbx_description
1 polymer ?
#
loop_
_entity_poly.entity_id
_entity_poly.type
_entity_poly.pdbx_seq_one_letter_code
_entity_poly.pdbx_strand_id
1 'polypeptide(L)' 'PFQSKYKFMKQVDELPTSDIPGFVCETIKIKGSIVGADGICQYEYVDLWKRDPVECVKEIISNPSLRENMHYAPVKIF' A
#
# COMPACT_ATOMS: atom_id res chain seq x y z
N PRO A 1 -11.29 -1.85 17.29
CA PRO A 1 -12.63 -2.16 16.74
C PRO A 1 -13.36 -0.89 16.31
N PHE A 2 -13.74 -0.77 15.03
CA PHE A 2 -14.49 0.39 14.54
C PHE A 2 -15.94 0.33 15.05
N GLN A 3 -16.44 1.44 15.60
CA GLN A 3 -17.74 1.50 16.28
C GLN A 3 -18.95 1.29 15.34
N SER A 4 -18.79 1.45 14.03
CA SER A 4 -19.83 1.18 13.03
C SER A 4 -19.24 1.03 11.63
N LYS A 5 -19.96 0.35 10.73
CA LYS A 5 -19.63 0.28 9.30
C LYS A 5 -19.44 1.66 8.68
N TYR A 6 -20.27 2.63 9.09
CA TYR A 6 -20.18 4.02 8.62
C TYR A 6 -18.85 4.68 9.01
N LYS A 7 -18.43 4.55 10.28
CA LYS A 7 -17.14 5.12 10.74
C LYS A 7 -15.95 4.48 10.04
N PHE A 8 -16.01 3.19 9.78
CA PHE A 8 -14.98 2.48 9.02
C PHE A 8 -14.90 3.00 7.58
N MET A 9 -16.01 3.06 6.86
CA MET A 9 -16.02 3.55 5.47
C MET A 9 -15.59 5.01 5.37
N LYS A 10 -15.98 5.85 6.34
CA LYS A 10 -15.52 7.23 6.40
C LYS A 10 -13.98 7.35 6.50
N GLN A 11 -13.34 6.47 7.27
CA GLN A 11 -11.87 6.44 7.35
C GLN A 11 -11.22 5.90 6.08
N VAL A 12 -11.91 5.01 5.34
CA VAL A 12 -11.48 4.56 4.02
C VAL A 12 -11.56 5.70 3.01
N ASP A 13 -12.64 6.48 3.04
CA ASP A 13 -12.81 7.66 2.17
C ASP A 13 -11.80 8.78 2.50
N GLU A 14 -11.35 8.86 3.75
CA GLU A 14 -10.29 9.78 4.22
C GLU A 14 -8.88 9.29 3.85
N LEU A 15 -8.73 8.09 3.28
CA LEU A 15 -7.42 7.63 2.83
C LEU A 15 -6.90 8.55 1.71
N PRO A 16 -5.57 8.67 1.59
CA PRO A 16 -4.91 9.29 0.45
C PRO A 16 -5.45 8.81 -0.91
N THR A 17 -6.43 9.50 -1.48
CA THR A 17 -6.84 9.34 -2.87
C THR A 17 -5.95 10.21 -3.76
N SER A 18 -6.29 10.36 -5.04
CA SER A 18 -5.57 11.17 -6.04
C SER A 18 -5.26 12.61 -5.63
N ASP A 19 -5.86 13.09 -4.54
CA ASP A 19 -5.70 14.43 -4.01
C ASP A 19 -4.40 14.61 -3.20
N ILE A 20 -3.67 13.52 -2.88
CA ILE A 20 -2.35 13.63 -2.23
C ILE A 20 -1.25 13.81 -3.28
N PRO A 21 -0.45 14.90 -3.19
CA PRO A 21 0.63 15.16 -4.12
C PRO A 21 1.62 14.00 -4.24
N GLY A 22 1.86 13.54 -5.47
CA GLY A 22 2.86 12.52 -5.78
C GLY A 22 2.36 11.07 -5.78
N PHE A 23 1.10 10.81 -5.41
CA PHE A 23 0.47 9.51 -5.66
C PHE A 23 -0.06 9.43 -7.10
N VAL A 24 0.19 8.30 -7.75
CA VAL A 24 -0.28 7.97 -9.09
C VAL A 24 -1.02 6.64 -9.03
N CYS A 25 -2.19 6.60 -9.63
CA CYS A 25 -2.97 5.36 -9.81
C CYS A 25 -2.75 4.83 -11.23
N GLU A 26 -2.34 3.57 -11.36
CA GLU A 26 -2.25 2.87 -12.64
C GLU A 26 -2.93 1.50 -12.56
N THR A 27 -3.69 1.15 -13.59
CA THR A 27 -4.28 -0.19 -13.69
C THR A 27 -3.24 -1.15 -14.25
N ILE A 28 -2.87 -2.18 -13.48
CA ILE A 28 -1.91 -3.21 -13.88
C ILE A 28 -2.58 -4.58 -14.06
N LYS A 29 -2.03 -5.38 -14.95
CA LYS A 29 -2.45 -6.77 -15.17
C LYS A 29 -1.55 -7.70 -14.36
N ILE A 30 -2.11 -8.39 -13.38
CA ILE A 30 -1.40 -9.34 -12.51
C ILE A 30 -1.75 -10.76 -12.92
N LYS A 31 -0.75 -11.64 -12.96
CA LYS A 31 -0.94 -13.08 -13.12
C LYS A 31 -1.35 -13.68 -11.77
N GLY A 32 -2.56 -14.22 -11.70
CA GLY A 32 -3.06 -14.94 -10.54
C GLY A 32 -2.41 -16.33 -10.38
N SER A 33 -2.59 -16.90 -9.20
CA SER A 33 -2.11 -18.26 -8.88
C SER A 33 -3.09 -19.36 -9.31
N ILE A 34 -4.31 -19.01 -9.71
CA ILE A 34 -5.33 -19.96 -10.15
C ILE A 34 -5.07 -20.33 -11.60
N VAL A 35 -4.98 -21.64 -11.86
CA VAL A 35 -4.86 -22.19 -13.21
C VAL A 35 -6.26 -22.62 -13.66
N GLY A 36 -6.68 -22.11 -14.81
CA GLY A 36 -7.95 -22.49 -15.44
C GLY A 36 -7.96 -23.93 -15.93
N ALA A 37 -9.12 -24.43 -16.32
CA ALA A 37 -9.29 -25.77 -16.88
C ALA A 37 -8.53 -25.97 -18.21
N ASP A 38 -8.16 -24.88 -18.88
CA ASP A 38 -7.34 -24.82 -20.08
C ASP A 38 -5.81 -24.87 -19.79
N GLY A 39 -5.41 -24.94 -18.52
CA GLY A 39 -4.00 -24.89 -18.11
C GLY A 39 -3.40 -23.49 -18.14
N ILE A 40 -4.19 -22.45 -18.43
CA ILE A 40 -3.73 -21.05 -18.47
C ILE A 40 -3.97 -20.41 -17.11
N CYS A 41 -2.96 -19.69 -16.60
CA CYS A 41 -3.14 -18.92 -15.37
C CYS A 41 -4.10 -17.76 -15.60
N GLN A 42 -5.01 -17.56 -14.67
CA GLN A 42 -5.93 -16.43 -14.69
C GLN A 42 -5.16 -15.12 -14.46
N TYR A 43 -5.71 -14.03 -14.99
CA TYR A 43 -5.17 -12.69 -14.81
C TYR A 43 -6.23 -11.79 -14.21
N GLU A 44 -5.79 -10.86 -13.37
CA GLU A 44 -6.62 -9.86 -12.74
C GLU A 44 -6.10 -8.47 -13.10
N TYR A 45 -7.03 -7.53 -13.29
CA TYR A 45 -6.70 -6.12 -13.45
C TYR A 45 -6.95 -5.44 -12.12
N VAL A 46 -5.92 -4.82 -11.55
CA VAL A 46 -6.02 -4.12 -10.27
C VAL A 46 -5.46 -2.72 -10.39
N ASP A 47 -6.00 -1.80 -9.59
CA ASP A 47 -5.50 -0.43 -9.49
C ASP A 47 -4.34 -0.37 -8.48
N LEU A 48 -3.16 -0.06 -8.97
CA LEU A 48 -1.95 0.15 -8.18
C LEU A 48 -1.78 1.63 -7.88
N TRP A 49 -1.88 1.98 -6.61
CA TRP A 49 -1.50 3.29 -6.09
C TRP A 49 -0.03 3.28 -5.72
N LYS A 50 0.77 4.13 -6.38
CA LYS A 50 2.21 4.24 -6.14
C LYS A 50 2.65 5.70 -5.98
N ARG A 51 3.77 5.89 -5.29
CA ARG A 51 4.48 7.16 -5.13
C ARG A 51 5.97 6.89 -5.30
N ASP A 52 6.76 7.94 -5.59
CA ASP A 52 8.21 7.80 -5.67
C ASP A 52 8.76 7.18 -4.37
N PRO A 53 9.36 5.97 -4.45
CA PRO A 53 9.88 5.29 -3.27
C PRO A 53 11.00 6.08 -2.58
N VAL A 54 11.78 6.88 -3.31
CA VAL A 54 12.83 7.73 -2.74
C VAL A 54 12.22 8.82 -1.87
N GLU A 55 11.16 9.46 -2.32
CA GLU A 55 10.44 10.49 -1.54
C GLU A 55 9.75 9.88 -0.31
N CYS A 56 9.11 8.71 -0.46
CA CYS A 56 8.53 7.98 0.66
C CYS A 56 9.58 7.66 1.74
N VAL A 57 10.75 7.14 1.34
CA VAL A 57 11.83 6.81 2.28
C VAL A 57 12.38 8.07 2.96
N LYS A 58 12.59 9.17 2.22
CA LYS A 58 13.02 10.46 2.79
C LYS A 58 12.03 10.97 3.84
N GLU A 59 10.73 10.89 3.56
CA GLU A 59 9.68 11.32 4.49
C GLU A 59 9.67 10.47 5.77
N ILE A 60 9.75 9.15 5.64
CA ILE A 60 9.82 8.21 6.77
C ILE A 60 11.06 8.50 7.63
N ILE A 61 12.24 8.67 7.00
CA ILE A 61 13.50 8.94 7.72
C ILE A 61 13.49 10.33 8.37
N SER A 62 12.83 11.30 7.75
CA SER A 62 12.73 12.66 8.29
C SER A 62 11.77 12.76 9.47
N ASN A 63 10.94 11.76 9.72
CA ASN A 63 9.97 11.77 10.80
C ASN A 63 10.65 11.55 12.17
N PRO A 64 10.67 12.56 13.07
CA PRO A 64 11.33 12.43 14.37
C PRO A 64 10.73 11.32 15.26
N SER A 65 9.44 11.02 15.10
CA SER A 65 8.76 9.97 15.88
C SER A 65 9.24 8.56 15.56
N LEU A 66 9.87 8.35 14.39
CA LEU A 66 10.37 7.06 13.95
C LEU A 66 11.86 6.88 14.22
N ARG A 67 12.54 7.88 14.78
CA ARG A 67 14.00 7.90 14.95
C ARG A 67 14.50 6.77 15.83
N GLU A 68 13.80 6.46 16.92
CA GLU A 68 14.19 5.38 17.85
C GLU A 68 13.95 3.98 17.27
N ASN A 69 13.04 3.87 16.28
CA ASN A 69 12.68 2.61 15.64
C ASN A 69 13.47 2.36 14.34
N MET A 70 14.40 3.25 14.00
CA MET A 70 15.15 3.18 12.75
C MET A 70 16.33 2.23 12.88
N HIS A 71 16.23 1.06 12.26
CA HIS A 71 17.27 0.05 12.26
C HIS A 71 17.71 -0.27 10.83
N TYR A 72 19.02 -0.24 10.60
CA TYR A 72 19.62 -0.54 9.30
C TYR A 72 19.51 -2.03 8.92
N ALA A 73 19.50 -2.91 9.92
CA ALA A 73 19.43 -4.36 9.74
C ALA A 73 18.17 -4.92 10.42
N PRO A 74 17.68 -6.11 10.00
CA PRO A 74 16.55 -6.77 10.64
C PRO A 74 16.81 -6.94 12.15
N VAL A 75 15.86 -6.49 12.97
CA VAL A 75 15.91 -6.68 14.42
C VAL A 75 15.05 -7.88 14.77
N LYS A 76 15.61 -8.83 15.53
CA LYS A 76 14.79 -9.87 16.15
C LYS A 76 14.01 -9.25 17.29
N ILE A 77 12.71 -9.09 17.09
CA ILE A 77 11.76 -8.71 18.13
C ILE A 77 11.24 -10.02 18.75
N PHE A 78 11.28 -10.10 20.08
CA PHE A 78 11.20 -11.31 20.92
C PHE A 78 10.22 -12.40 20.46
#